data_AF-A0A1V6CB46-F1
#
_entry.id   AF-A0A1V6CB46-F1
#
_cell.length_a   1.000
_cell.length_b   1.000
_cell.length_c   1.000
_cell.angle_alpha   90.00
_cell.angle_beta   90.00
_cell.angle_gamma   90.00
#
_symmetry.space_group_name_H-M   'P 1'
#
loop_
_entity.id
_entity.type
_entity.pdbx_description
1 polymer ?
#
loop_
_entity_poly.entity_id
_entity_poly.type
_entity_poly.pdbx_seq_one_letter_code
_entity_poly.pdbx_strand_id
1 'polypeptide(L)'
;MIEELTGKMVKIRYKKFFEEQRLWVFIGKVIKFTENWVIVDGKGIIISKGKINPVDIDKDVRTLIIPRDNVSHIRLLPDDFDVFNIEVEEIGFRYFVKVKGGPHTSIGEI
;
A
#
# COMPACT_ATOMS: atom_id res chain seq x y z
N MET A 1 -20.25 14.34 3.94
CA MET A 1 -19.85 12.96 4.25
C MET A 1 -18.47 12.68 3.67
N ILE A 2 -17.40 13.22 4.27
CA ILE A 2 -16.01 13.07 3.79
C ILE A 2 -15.17 12.47 4.93
N GLU A 3 -15.60 11.34 5.49
CA GLU A 3 -14.94 10.69 6.64
C GLU A 3 -14.73 9.18 6.47
N GLU A 4 -15.14 8.57 5.35
CA GLU A 4 -15.38 7.12 5.28
C GLU A 4 -14.14 6.23 5.54
N LEU A 5 -12.93 6.75 5.33
CA LEU A 5 -11.71 5.97 5.50
C LEU A 5 -10.88 6.37 6.72
N THR A 6 -11.24 7.42 7.46
CA THR A 6 -10.49 7.82 8.65
C THR A 6 -10.51 6.70 9.69
N GLY A 7 -9.33 6.34 10.19
CA GLY A 7 -9.13 5.24 11.14
C GLY A 7 -9.02 3.85 10.50
N LYS A 8 -9.27 3.70 9.19
CA LYS A 8 -9.21 2.41 8.50
C LYS A 8 -7.81 2.04 8.07
N MET A 9 -7.53 0.73 8.06
CA MET A 9 -6.31 0.17 7.50
C MET A 9 -6.46 0.01 5.99
N VAL A 10 -5.47 0.51 5.24
CA VAL A 10 -5.56 0.55 3.77
C VAL A 10 -4.26 0.16 3.09
N LYS A 11 -4.40 -0.38 1.89
CA LYS A 11 -3.36 -0.40 0.86
C LYS A 11 -3.68 0.70 -0.15
N ILE A 12 -2.76 1.64 -0.32
CA ILE A 12 -2.81 2.70 -1.32
C ILE A 12 -1.84 2.34 -2.44
N ARG A 13 -2.34 2.23 -3.68
CA ARG A 13 -1.49 2.14 -4.87
C ARG A 13 -1.37 3.53 -5.50
N TYR A 14 -0.15 3.95 -5.79
CA TYR A 14 0.08 5.21 -6.50
C TYR A 14 -0.15 5.06 -8.00
N LYS A 15 -0.58 6.15 -8.65
CA LYS A 15 -0.55 6.25 -10.11
C LYS A 15 0.90 6.21 -10.61
N LYS A 16 1.10 5.54 -11.73
CA LYS A 16 2.30 5.72 -12.55
C LYS A 16 2.03 6.84 -13.54
N PHE A 17 2.94 7.80 -13.62
CA PHE A 17 2.87 8.85 -14.63
C PHE A 17 3.69 8.50 -15.87
N PHE A 18 4.63 7.56 -15.73
CA PHE A 18 5.51 7.06 -16.79
C PHE A 18 5.63 5.53 -16.70
N GLU A 19 5.92 4.88 -17.82
CA GLU A 19 6.00 3.42 -17.92
C GLU A 19 7.17 2.86 -17.09
N GLU A 20 8.28 3.59 -17.03
CA GLU A 20 9.51 3.20 -16.33
C GLU A 20 9.41 3.40 -14.82
N GLN A 21 8.42 4.17 -14.36
CA GLN A 21 8.23 4.45 -12.94
C GLN A 21 7.95 3.15 -12.19
N ARG A 22 8.69 2.91 -11.11
CA ARG A 22 8.42 1.77 -10.23
C ARG A 22 7.05 1.92 -9.59
N LEU A 23 6.30 0.83 -9.54
CA LEU A 23 5.03 0.81 -8.83
C LEU A 23 5.31 0.95 -7.34
N TRP A 24 4.69 1.96 -6.74
CA TRP A 24 4.76 2.19 -5.31
C TRP A 24 3.42 1.86 -4.66
N VAL A 25 3.49 1.10 -3.58
CA VAL A 25 2.37 0.79 -2.71
C VAL A 25 2.68 1.32 -1.32
N PHE A 26 1.68 1.82 -0.61
CA PHE A 26 1.79 2.20 0.79
C PHE A 26 0.70 1.49 1.59
N ILE A 27 1.08 0.83 2.68
CA ILE A 27 0.15 0.15 3.58
C ILE A 27 0.18 0.83 4.93
N GLY A 28 -0.97 1.23 5.45
CA GLY A 28 -1.03 1.96 6.70
C GLY A 28 -2.44 2.35 7.15
N LYS A 29 -2.51 2.93 8.35
CA LYS A 29 -3.75 3.43 8.94
C LYS A 29 -3.99 4.86 8.48
N VAL A 30 -5.18 5.14 7.96
CA VAL A 30 -5.55 6.50 7.55
C VAL A 30 -5.79 7.33 8.81
N ILE A 31 -4.99 8.38 8.98
CA ILE A 31 -5.13 9.35 10.06
C ILE A 31 -6.19 10.40 9.72
N LYS A 32 -6.24 10.81 8.45
CA LYS A 32 -7.22 11.79 7.97
C LYS A 32 -7.52 11.57 6.49
N PHE A 33 -8.80 11.49 6.16
CA PHE A 33 -9.26 11.45 4.77
C PHE A 33 -10.04 12.74 4.44
N THR A 34 -9.67 13.42 3.36
CA THR A 34 -10.31 14.67 2.92
C THR A 34 -10.58 14.62 1.42
N GLU A 35 -11.19 15.68 0.89
CA GLU A 35 -11.45 15.81 -0.55
C GLU A 35 -10.17 15.84 -1.39
N ASN A 36 -9.05 16.35 -0.88
CA ASN A 36 -7.83 16.52 -1.67
C ASN A 36 -6.68 15.64 -1.20
N TRP A 37 -6.74 15.18 0.05
CA TRP A 37 -5.61 14.54 0.73
C TRP A 37 -6.01 13.27 1.47
N VAL A 38 -5.11 12.30 1.45
CA VAL A 38 -5.08 11.14 2.35
C VAL A 38 -3.83 11.26 3.21
N ILE A 39 -4.01 11.35 4.52
CA ILE A 39 -2.92 11.30 5.50
C ILE A 39 -2.92 9.90 6.09
N VAL A 40 -1.79 9.20 6.00
CA VAL A 40 -1.69 7.80 6.38
C VAL A 40 -0.37 7.53 7.11
N ASP A 41 -0.42 6.72 8.17
CA ASP A 41 0.75 6.23 8.90
C ASP A 41 1.00 4.78 8.55
N GLY A 42 2.17 4.48 8.00
CA GLY A 42 2.50 3.11 7.61
C GLY A 42 3.83 2.96 6.89
N LYS A 43 3.90 1.96 6.01
CA LYS A 43 5.12 1.57 5.29
C LYS A 43 4.92 1.57 3.78
N GLY A 44 5.93 2.05 3.07
CA GLY A 44 6.06 1.93 1.63
C GLY A 44 6.57 0.55 1.24
N ILE A 45 6.11 0.08 0.09
CA ILE A 45 6.48 -1.19 -0.54
C ILE A 45 6.77 -0.93 -2.01
N ILE A 46 7.96 -1.32 -2.47
CA ILE A 46 8.38 -1.22 -3.86
C ILE A 46 8.89 -2.58 -4.33
N ILE A 47 8.56 -2.93 -5.58
CA ILE A 47 9.13 -4.11 -6.24
C ILE A 47 10.31 -3.67 -7.10
N SER A 48 11.48 -4.24 -6.82
CA SER A 48 12.72 -4.10 -7.56
C SER A 48 13.01 -5.38 -8.36
N LYS A 49 12.75 -5.34 -9.67
CA LYS A 49 13.08 -6.45 -10.58
C LYS A 49 14.59 -6.72 -10.56
N GLY A 50 14.99 -8.00 -10.60
CA GLY A 50 16.39 -8.42 -10.71
C GLY A 50 17.16 -8.59 -9.38
N LYS A 51 16.52 -8.42 -8.22
CA LYS A 51 17.09 -8.76 -6.91
C LYS A 51 16.63 -10.15 -6.46
N ILE A 52 17.46 -10.84 -5.66
CA ILE A 52 17.10 -12.12 -5.01
C ILE A 52 15.86 -11.94 -4.11
N ASN A 53 15.81 -10.82 -3.38
CA ASN A 53 14.62 -10.37 -2.66
C ASN A 53 14.05 -9.16 -3.41
N PRO A 54 13.06 -9.36 -4.29
CA PRO A 54 12.59 -8.32 -5.19
C PRO A 54 11.64 -7.35 -4.53
N VAL A 55 11.22 -7.57 -3.28
CA VAL A 55 10.31 -6.68 -2.55
C VAL A 55 11.07 -5.94 -1.46
N ASP A 56 11.02 -4.62 -1.53
CA ASP A 56 11.61 -3.70 -0.56
C ASP A 56 10.47 -3.07 0.24
N ILE A 57 10.56 -3.13 1.57
CA ILE A 57 9.57 -2.61 2.50
C ILE A 57 10.30 -1.64 3.43
N ASP A 58 9.74 -0.44 3.60
CA ASP A 58 10.29 0.55 4.52
C ASP A 58 10.53 -0.07 5.92
N LYS A 59 11.71 0.16 6.49
CA LYS A 59 12.06 -0.36 7.82
C LYS A 59 11.15 0.23 8.89
N ASP A 60 10.96 1.54 8.84
CA ASP A 60 10.24 2.33 9.84
C ASP A 60 8.89 2.81 9.32
N VAL A 61 7.95 3.02 10.24
CA VAL A 61 6.66 3.64 9.92
C VAL A 61 6.87 5.13 9.72
N ARG A 62 6.22 5.70 8.70
CA ARG A 62 6.21 7.14 8.43
C ARG A 62 4.81 7.63 8.11
N THR A 63 4.56 8.90 8.42
CA THR A 63 3.38 9.62 7.99
C THR A 63 3.59 10.14 6.57
N LEU A 64 2.67 9.82 5.66
CA LEU A 64 2.62 10.43 4.34
C LEU A 64 1.35 11.27 4.17
N ILE A 65 1.50 12.42 3.52
CA ILE A 65 0.40 13.25 3.03
C ILE A 65 0.34 13.05 1.51
N ILE A 66 -0.71 12.40 1.04
CA ILE A 66 -0.83 11.94 -0.34
C ILE A 66 -1.95 12.73 -1.02
N PRO A 67 -1.69 13.48 -2.11
CA PRO A 67 -2.74 14.05 -2.93
C PRO A 67 -3.61 12.92 -3.50
N ARG A 68 -4.94 13.02 -3.42
CA ARG A 68 -5.83 11.98 -3.96
C ARG A 68 -5.62 11.75 -5.46
N ASP A 69 -5.23 12.79 -6.19
CA ASP A 69 -4.93 12.70 -7.61
C ASP A 69 -3.71 11.81 -7.92
N ASN A 70 -2.85 11.56 -6.93
CA ASN A 70 -1.72 10.62 -7.05
C ASN A 70 -2.12 9.17 -6.72
N VAL A 71 -3.34 8.92 -6.25
CA VAL A 71 -3.83 7.60 -5.87
C VAL A 71 -4.48 6.92 -7.08
N SER A 72 -3.99 5.73 -7.43
CA SER A 72 -4.63 4.88 -8.44
C SER A 72 -5.84 4.16 -7.86
N HIS A 73 -5.68 3.54 -6.69
CA HIS A 73 -6.78 2.93 -5.95
C HIS A 73 -6.41 2.76 -4.48
N ILE A 74 -7.43 2.70 -3.64
CA ILE A 74 -7.34 2.36 -2.22
C ILE A 74 -8.08 1.04 -2.02
N ARG A 75 -7.47 0.10 -1.30
CA ARG A 75 -8.11 -1.15 -0.87
C ARG A 75 -8.13 -1.19 0.65
N LEU A 76 -9.31 -1.41 1.21
CA LEU A 76 -9.47 -1.69 2.64
C LEU A 76 -8.76 -3.00 2.99
N LEU A 77 -8.09 -2.98 4.14
CA LEU A 77 -7.53 -4.14 4.80
C LEU A 77 -8.32 -4.40 6.08
N PRO A 78 -8.22 -5.61 6.66
CA PRO A 78 -8.73 -5.87 8.00
C PRO A 78 -8.20 -4.82 9.00
N ASP A 79 -9.08 -4.38 9.91
CA ASP A 79 -8.73 -3.35 10.90
C ASP A 79 -7.61 -3.84 11.86
N ASP A 80 -7.40 -5.16 11.97
CA ASP A 80 -6.37 -5.83 12.77
C ASP A 80 -5.06 -6.14 11.99
N PHE A 81 -4.93 -5.67 10.75
CA PHE A 81 -3.72 -5.90 9.96
C PHE A 81 -2.50 -5.21 10.59
N ASP A 82 -1.42 -5.98 10.77
CA ASP A 82 -0.20 -5.52 11.43
C ASP A 82 0.81 -4.95 10.42
N VAL A 83 0.96 -3.62 10.43
CA VAL A 83 1.92 -2.92 9.56
C VAL A 83 3.39 -3.14 9.95
N PHE A 84 3.67 -3.63 11.15
CA PHE A 84 5.05 -3.92 11.58
C PHE A 84 5.54 -5.28 11.07
N ASN A 85 4.61 -6.21 10.84
CA ASN A 85 4.89 -7.59 10.42
C ASN A 85 4.26 -7.90 9.05
N ILE A 86 4.56 -7.08 8.05
CA ILE A 86 4.07 -7.28 6.67
C ILE A 86 4.77 -8.50 6.06
N GLU A 87 3.99 -9.53 5.76
CA GLU A 87 4.45 -10.69 4.99
C GLU A 87 4.07 -10.57 3.51
N VAL A 88 5.02 -10.95 2.66
CA VAL A 88 4.83 -11.01 1.22
C VAL A 88 4.99 -12.46 0.76
N GLU A 89 4.18 -12.85 -0.20
CA GLU A 89 4.29 -14.12 -0.89
C GLU A 89 4.30 -13.93 -2.41
N GLU A 90 4.89 -14.91 -3.09
CA GLU A 90 4.90 -15.03 -4.53
C GLU A 90 3.89 -16.10 -4.94
N ILE A 91 2.91 -15.72 -5.75
CA ILE A 91 1.97 -16.65 -6.39
C ILE A 91 2.19 -16.54 -7.90
N GLY A 92 2.76 -17.58 -8.51
CA GLY A 92 3.17 -17.54 -9.90
C GLY A 92 4.27 -16.50 -10.12
N PHE A 93 4.04 -15.52 -10.98
CA PHE A 93 4.98 -14.42 -11.26
C PHE A 93 4.61 -13.10 -10.58
N ARG A 94 3.72 -13.15 -9.57
CA ARG A 94 3.13 -11.97 -8.94
C ARG A 94 3.37 -11.98 -7.43
N TYR A 95 3.59 -10.79 -6.90
CA TYR A 95 3.80 -10.57 -5.47
C TYR A 95 2.53 -10.05 -4.79
N PHE A 96 2.22 -10.63 -3.64
CA PHE A 96 1.07 -10.30 -2.82
C PHE A 96 1.48 -10.06 -1.38
N VAL A 97 0.89 -9.06 -0.74
CA VAL A 97 0.90 -8.97 0.71
C VAL A 97 -0.15 -9.92 1.25
N LYS A 98 0.25 -10.78 2.19
CA LYS A 98 -0.65 -11.70 2.86
C LYS A 98 -1.64 -10.92 3.73
N VAL A 99 -2.89 -11.36 3.74
CA VAL A 99 -3.96 -10.74 4.51
C VAL A 99 -4.68 -11.85 5.26
N LYS A 100 -4.61 -11.84 6.59
CA LYS A 100 -5.25 -12.85 7.41
C LYS A 100 -6.78 -12.75 7.26
N GLY A 101 -7.44 -13.89 7.05
CA GLY A 101 -8.91 -13.95 6.97
C GLY A 101 -9.52 -13.26 5.74
N GLY A 102 -8.71 -12.92 4.73
CA GLY A 102 -9.20 -12.27 3.52
C GLY A 102 -8.30 -12.54 2.30
N PRO A 103 -8.71 -12.09 1.10
CA PRO A 103 -7.91 -12.28 -0.09
C PRO A 103 -6.62 -11.46 0.01
N HIS A 104 -5.50 -12.09 -0.32
CA HIS A 104 -4.20 -11.42 -0.40
C HIS A 104 -4.23 -10.29 -1.44
N THR A 105 -3.35 -9.30 -1.26
CA THR A 105 -3.44 -8.04 -2.01
C THR A 105 -2.21 -7.82 -2.87
N SER A 106 -2.42 -7.63 -4.17
CA SER A 106 -1.32 -7.50 -5.12
C SER A 106 -0.52 -6.20 -4.90
N ILE A 107 0.80 -6.33 -4.93
CA ILE A 107 1.74 -5.21 -4.86
C ILE A 107 2.50 -4.98 -6.17
N GLY A 108 2.30 -5.85 -7.16
CA GLY A 108 2.82 -5.70 -8.53
C GLY A 108 1.80 -5.19 -9.54
N GLU A 109 2.29 -4.99 -10.76
CA GLU A 109 1.46 -4.69 -11.94
C GLU A 109 0.45 -5.83 -12.17
N ILE A 110 -0.75 -5.47 -12.62
CA ILE A 110 -1.88 -6.39 -12.84
C ILE A 110 -1.98 -6.69 -14.33
#